data_AF-A0A0L0T321-F1
#
_entry.id   AF-A0A0L0T321-F1
#
_cell.length_a   1.000
_cell.length_b   1.000
_cell.length_c   1.000
_cell.angle_alpha   90.00
_cell.angle_beta   90.00
_cell.angle_gamma   90.00
#
_symmetry.space_group_name_H-M   'P 1'
#
loop_
_entity.id
_entity.type
_entity.pdbx_description
1 polymer ?
#
loop_
_entity_poly.entity_id
_entity_poly.type
_entity_poly.pdbx_seq_one_letter_code
_entity_poly.pdbx_strand_id
1 'polypeptide(L)'
;MSFLSTITRSLFRANSGTRPNRADTGLLGGLRVLSGNKKSHAGNKMRRMWKPNVHKREIYSLVLDTHLDLHVSSKVLRTIDKKGGLDAYLLTTPNKKIDSALGVQIKEKIVAKLKEAGKEPKVV
;
A
#
# COMPACT_ATOMS: atom_id res chain seq x y z
N MET A 1 -11.71 39.96 8.36
CA MET A 1 -10.58 39.13 8.83
C MET A 1 -10.76 37.73 8.30
N SER A 2 -10.51 37.60 7.01
CA SER A 2 -10.53 36.36 6.22
C SER A 2 -9.09 35.91 6.00
N PHE A 3 -8.91 34.67 5.51
CA PHE A 3 -7.65 34.05 5.09
C PHE A 3 -6.91 33.17 6.12
N LEU A 4 -7.61 32.29 6.82
CA LEU A 4 -7.00 31.08 7.40
C LEU A 4 -7.90 29.85 7.20
N SER A 5 -8.05 29.38 5.96
CA SER A 5 -8.73 28.09 5.71
C SER A 5 -8.24 27.33 4.47
N THR A 6 -6.97 27.47 4.09
CA THR A 6 -6.44 26.75 2.91
C THR A 6 -4.98 26.28 3.04
N ILE A 7 -4.56 25.71 4.19
CA ILE A 7 -3.15 25.23 4.34
C ILE A 7 -3.05 23.77 4.86
N THR A 8 -4.07 22.92 4.70
CA THR A 8 -3.91 21.49 5.06
C THR A 8 -4.37 20.55 3.96
N ARG A 9 -3.72 20.63 2.78
CA ARG A 9 -3.69 19.49 1.86
C ARG A 9 -2.39 19.32 1.05
N SER A 10 -1.33 20.07 1.38
CA SER A 10 -0.06 20.03 0.63
C SER A 10 1.15 19.55 1.43
N LEU A 11 1.03 19.35 2.75
CA LEU A 11 2.13 18.87 3.59
C LEU A 11 2.13 17.35 3.71
N PHE A 12 2.40 16.63 2.62
CA PHE A 12 3.15 15.35 2.64
C PHE A 12 3.29 14.77 1.22
N ARG A 13 3.88 15.52 0.28
CA ARG A 13 4.35 14.90 -0.97
C ARG A 13 5.78 14.43 -0.78
N ALA A 14 5.95 13.34 -0.02
CA ALA A 14 7.18 12.56 -0.02
C ALA A 14 7.28 11.78 -1.35
N ASN A 15 7.56 12.50 -2.45
CA ASN A 15 7.89 11.87 -3.72
C ASN A 15 9.37 11.49 -3.68
N SER A 16 9.69 10.30 -3.16
CA SER A 16 10.99 9.69 -3.45
C SER A 16 11.01 9.43 -4.95
N GLY A 17 11.71 10.27 -5.72
CA GLY A 17 11.58 10.41 -7.19
C GLY A 17 11.84 9.15 -8.04
N THR A 18 12.06 8.00 -7.41
CA THR A 18 12.30 6.69 -8.02
C THR A 18 11.08 5.77 -8.01
N ARG A 19 9.97 6.12 -7.32
CA ARG A 19 8.77 5.25 -7.22
C ARG A 19 7.60 5.76 -8.07
N PRO A 20 6.92 4.91 -8.87
CA PRO A 20 5.64 5.24 -9.47
C PRO A 20 4.56 5.53 -8.42
N ASN A 21 3.86 6.65 -8.59
CA ASN A 21 2.82 7.15 -7.69
C ASN A 21 1.75 6.09 -7.30
N ARG A 22 1.41 5.18 -8.24
CA ARG A 22 0.42 4.11 -7.98
C ARG A 22 0.88 3.09 -6.93
N ALA A 23 2.18 2.83 -6.82
CA ALA A 23 2.71 1.94 -5.78
C ALA A 23 2.61 2.58 -4.39
N ASP A 24 2.72 3.89 -4.30
CA ASP A 24 2.64 4.61 -3.03
C ASP A 24 1.20 4.84 -2.55
N THR A 25 0.25 4.94 -3.50
CA THR A 25 -1.19 5.15 -3.19
C THR A 25 -1.93 3.85 -2.89
N GLY A 26 -1.38 2.68 -3.22
CA GLY A 26 -2.04 1.38 -3.04
C GLY A 26 -1.17 0.36 -2.32
N LEU A 27 -1.75 -0.79 -1.97
CA LEU A 27 -1.04 -1.92 -1.37
C LEU A 27 -0.68 -2.95 -2.45
N LEU A 28 0.51 -2.79 -3.05
CA LEU A 28 1.01 -3.65 -4.12
C LEU A 28 2.04 -4.70 -3.65
N GLY A 29 2.57 -4.60 -2.43
CA GLY A 29 3.49 -5.59 -1.87
C GLY A 29 4.78 -5.75 -2.69
N GLY A 30 5.35 -4.61 -3.11
CA GLY A 30 6.54 -4.52 -3.96
C GLY A 30 6.30 -4.83 -5.45
N LEU A 31 5.07 -5.12 -5.86
CA LEU A 31 4.75 -5.33 -7.28
C LEU A 31 4.75 -4.00 -8.03
N ARG A 32 5.41 -3.98 -9.19
CA ARG A 32 5.53 -2.81 -10.07
C ARG A 32 5.18 -3.20 -11.50
N VAL A 33 4.92 -2.20 -12.33
CA VAL A 33 4.74 -2.41 -13.78
C VAL A 33 6.08 -2.82 -14.35
N LEU A 34 6.13 -3.96 -15.02
CA LEU A 34 7.33 -4.42 -15.72
C LEU A 34 7.23 -4.01 -17.19
N SER A 35 8.34 -3.57 -17.78
CA SER A 35 8.45 -3.26 -19.20
C SER A 35 9.44 -4.20 -19.87
N GLY A 36 9.22 -4.51 -21.15
CA GLY A 36 10.07 -5.41 -21.91
C GLY A 36 9.52 -5.68 -23.29
N ASN A 37 9.96 -6.78 -23.90
CA ASN A 37 9.65 -7.08 -25.30
C ASN A 37 8.90 -8.40 -25.44
N LYS A 38 7.87 -8.43 -26.28
CA LYS A 38 7.36 -9.65 -26.91
C LYS A 38 8.34 -10.02 -28.03
N LYS A 39 8.81 -11.26 -28.07
CA LYS A 39 9.67 -11.78 -29.15
C LYS A 39 8.85 -12.71 -30.05
N SER A 40 8.98 -12.58 -31.36
CA SER A 40 8.49 -13.58 -32.31
C SER A 40 9.49 -14.72 -32.47
N HIS A 41 9.08 -15.80 -33.13
CA HIS A 41 9.96 -16.91 -33.47
C HIS A 41 11.15 -16.46 -34.35
N ALA A 42 10.91 -15.51 -35.26
CA ALA A 42 11.94 -14.86 -36.07
C ALA A 42 12.77 -13.79 -35.33
N GLY A 43 12.59 -13.61 -34.02
CA GLY A 43 13.40 -12.70 -33.20
C GLY A 43 12.97 -11.22 -33.21
N ASN A 44 11.87 -10.86 -33.88
CA ASN A 44 11.35 -9.49 -33.88
C ASN A 44 10.88 -9.10 -32.47
N LYS A 45 11.32 -7.92 -31.99
CA LYS A 45 11.06 -7.42 -30.63
C LYS A 45 10.02 -6.31 -30.65
N MET A 46 8.87 -6.53 -30.03
CA MET A 46 7.83 -5.51 -29.85
C MET A 46 7.72 -5.10 -28.37
N ARG A 47 7.73 -3.80 -28.08
CA ARG A 47 7.60 -3.29 -26.71
C ARG A 47 6.24 -3.65 -26.10
N ARG A 48 6.22 -4.14 -24.86
CA ARG A 48 5.01 -4.39 -24.07
C ARG A 48 5.23 -4.07 -22.60
N MET A 49 4.12 -3.89 -21.89
CA MET A 49 4.10 -3.69 -20.43
C MET A 49 3.28 -4.80 -19.77
N TRP A 50 3.72 -5.27 -18.61
CA TRP A 50 2.99 -6.20 -17.75
C TRP A 50 2.54 -5.46 -16.49
N LYS A 51 1.23 -5.31 -16.33
CA LYS A 51 0.62 -4.64 -15.18
C LYS A 51 0.27 -5.67 -14.10
N PRO A 52 0.44 -5.36 -12.81
CA PRO A 52 -0.05 -6.22 -11.74
C PRO A 52 -1.59 -6.24 -11.72
N ASN A 53 -2.17 -7.33 -11.22
CA ASN A 53 -3.60 -7.46 -11.01
C ASN A 53 -4.01 -6.74 -9.71
N VAL A 54 -4.68 -5.60 -9.84
CA VAL A 54 -5.06 -4.68 -8.74
C VAL A 54 -6.57 -4.50 -8.71
N HIS A 55 -7.16 -4.66 -7.52
CA HIS A 55 -8.59 -4.54 -7.27
C HIS A 55 -8.85 -3.41 -6.27
N LYS A 56 -9.92 -2.64 -6.48
CA LYS A 56 -10.45 -1.74 -5.44
C LYS A 56 -11.31 -2.58 -4.50
N ARG A 57 -10.96 -2.64 -3.22
CA ARG A 57 -11.67 -3.42 -2.19
C ARG A 57 -11.74 -2.63 -0.90
N GLU A 58 -12.88 -2.77 -0.24
CA GLU A 58 -13.10 -2.29 1.10
C GLU A 58 -12.61 -3.37 2.08
N ILE A 59 -11.68 -3.01 2.97
CA ILE A 59 -11.09 -3.93 3.94
C ILE A 59 -11.28 -3.32 5.33
N TYR A 60 -11.87 -4.10 6.23
CA TYR A 60 -12.12 -3.67 7.59
C TYR A 60 -10.84 -3.78 8.44
N SER A 61 -10.56 -2.73 9.23
CA SER A 61 -9.51 -2.70 10.24
C SER A 61 -10.13 -2.81 11.63
N LEU A 62 -9.72 -3.82 12.40
CA LEU A 62 -10.23 -4.07 13.74
C LEU A 62 -9.70 -3.02 14.74
N VAL A 63 -8.45 -2.58 14.57
CA VAL A 63 -7.83 -1.61 15.48
C VAL A 63 -8.42 -0.21 15.27
N LEU A 64 -8.71 0.16 14.03
CA LEU A 64 -9.26 1.47 13.69
C LEU A 64 -10.79 1.51 13.68
N ASP A 65 -11.45 0.36 13.83
CA ASP A 65 -12.91 0.19 13.75
C ASP A 65 -13.53 0.86 12.52
N THR A 66 -12.84 0.77 11.38
CA THR A 66 -13.23 1.46 10.15
C THR A 66 -12.96 0.61 8.93
N HIS A 67 -13.80 0.78 7.92
CA HIS A 67 -13.59 0.22 6.60
C HIS A 67 -12.67 1.13 5.76
N LEU A 68 -11.67 0.52 5.11
CA LEU A 68 -10.70 1.22 4.29
C LEU A 68 -10.84 0.81 2.82
N ASP A 69 -11.14 1.80 1.98
CA ASP A 69 -11.17 1.67 0.53
C ASP A 69 -9.76 1.68 -0.05
N LEU A 70 -9.23 0.50 -0.39
CA LEU A 70 -7.85 0.33 -0.83
C LEU A 70 -7.75 -0.26 -2.23
N HIS A 71 -6.74 0.18 -2.97
CA HIS A 71 -6.29 -0.51 -4.19
C HIS A 71 -5.28 -1.58 -3.80
N VAL A 72 -5.68 -2.84 -3.91
CA VAL A 72 -4.90 -3.97 -3.39
C VAL A 72 -4.61 -4.96 -4.50
N SER A 73 -3.36 -5.42 -4.56
CA SER A 73 -3.00 -6.50 -5.50
C SER A 73 -3.51 -7.87 -5.02
N SER A 74 -3.81 -8.77 -5.95
CA SER A 74 -4.19 -10.16 -5.61
C SER A 74 -3.18 -10.88 -4.70
N LYS A 75 -1.88 -10.62 -4.90
CA LYS A 75 -0.81 -11.12 -4.01
C LYS A 75 -0.99 -10.65 -2.58
N VAL A 76 -1.28 -9.36 -2.40
CA VAL A 76 -1.45 -8.76 -1.07
C VAL A 76 -2.73 -9.27 -0.40
N LEU A 77 -3.84 -9.39 -1.13
CA LEU A 77 -5.08 -9.99 -0.61
C LEU A 77 -4.80 -11.39 -0.04
N ARG A 78 -4.14 -12.25 -0.80
CA ARG A 78 -3.75 -13.58 -0.32
C ARG A 78 -2.88 -13.55 0.93
N THR A 79 -1.98 -12.57 1.06
CA THR A 79 -1.16 -12.43 2.27
C THR A 79 -1.90 -11.86 3.47
N ILE A 80 -2.91 -11.01 3.24
CA ILE A 80 -3.82 -10.52 4.27
C ILE A 80 -4.60 -11.70 4.86
N ASP A 81 -5.19 -12.53 4.00
CA ASP A 81 -5.92 -13.72 4.41
C ASP A 81 -5.03 -14.69 5.18
N LYS A 82 -3.82 -14.95 4.66
CA LYS A 82 -2.83 -15.83 5.33
C LYS A 82 -2.44 -15.34 6.73
N LYS A 83 -2.45 -14.03 6.95
CA LYS A 83 -2.08 -13.43 8.24
C LYS A 83 -3.28 -13.17 9.15
N GLY A 84 -4.50 -13.45 8.69
CA GLY A 84 -5.73 -13.25 9.45
C GLY A 84 -6.19 -11.80 9.54
N GLY A 85 -5.86 -10.94 8.55
CA GLY A 85 -6.41 -9.59 8.46
C GLY A 85 -5.39 -8.50 8.07
N LEU A 86 -5.91 -7.30 7.82
CA LEU A 86 -5.12 -6.17 7.36
C LEU A 86 -4.13 -5.70 8.42
N ASP A 87 -4.60 -5.57 9.66
CA ASP A 87 -3.80 -5.05 10.78
C ASP A 87 -2.65 -6.00 11.10
N ALA A 88 -2.93 -7.30 11.14
CA ALA A 88 -1.92 -8.35 11.32
C ALA A 88 -0.89 -8.32 10.18
N TYR A 89 -1.32 -8.11 8.94
CA TYR A 89 -0.43 -7.93 7.80
C TYR A 89 0.50 -6.72 7.96
N LEU A 90 -0.03 -5.56 8.36
CA LEU A 90 0.76 -4.33 8.48
C LEU A 90 1.75 -4.37 9.65
N LEU A 91 1.35 -4.95 10.79
CA LEU A 91 2.20 -5.06 11.97
C LEU A 91 3.36 -6.04 11.77
N THR A 92 3.10 -7.22 11.23
CA THR A 92 4.11 -8.27 11.04
C THR A 92 5.01 -8.06 9.82
N THR A 93 4.54 -7.34 8.79
CA THR A 93 5.35 -7.14 7.57
C THR A 93 6.31 -5.95 7.74
N PRO A 94 7.60 -6.11 7.39
CA PRO A 94 8.54 -4.98 7.41
C PRO A 94 8.19 -3.96 6.31
N ASN A 95 8.46 -2.69 6.58
CA ASN A 95 8.08 -1.58 5.69
C ASN A 95 8.66 -1.72 4.28
N LYS A 96 9.85 -2.33 4.16
CA LYS A 96 10.49 -2.64 2.86
C LYS A 96 9.65 -3.58 1.98
N LYS A 97 8.89 -4.51 2.57
CA LYS A 97 8.02 -5.46 1.82
C LYS A 97 6.65 -4.86 1.50
N ILE A 98 6.16 -3.95 2.34
CA ILE A 98 4.92 -3.20 2.08
C ILE A 98 5.14 -2.27 0.86
N ASP A 99 6.29 -1.57 0.84
CA ASP A 99 6.77 -0.72 -0.26
C ASP A 99 5.69 0.25 -0.79
N SER A 100 4.95 0.85 0.15
CA SER A 100 3.85 1.77 -0.11
C SER A 100 3.82 2.84 0.99
N ALA A 101 3.79 4.12 0.60
CA ALA A 101 3.69 5.23 1.54
C ALA A 101 2.37 5.18 2.32
N LEU A 102 1.24 4.96 1.64
CA LEU A 102 -0.06 4.81 2.28
C LEU A 102 -0.07 3.66 3.29
N GLY A 103 0.53 2.51 2.93
CA GLY A 103 0.61 1.36 3.83
C GLY A 103 1.38 1.66 5.11
N VAL A 104 2.47 2.43 5.02
CA VAL A 104 3.24 2.89 6.19
C VAL A 104 2.42 3.86 7.04
N GLN A 105 1.68 4.79 6.43
CA GLN A 105 0.80 5.71 7.15
C GLN A 105 -0.31 4.99 7.92
N ILE A 106 -0.96 3.98 7.32
CA ILE A 106 -1.97 3.18 8.03
C ILE A 106 -1.32 2.44 9.19
N LYS A 107 -0.14 1.85 8.98
CA LYS A 107 0.60 1.16 10.05
C LYS A 107 0.91 2.09 11.22
N GLU A 108 1.38 3.31 10.96
CA GLU A 108 1.65 4.32 11.99
C GLU A 108 0.38 4.67 12.78
N LYS A 109 -0.75 4.86 12.08
CA LYS A 109 -2.05 5.11 12.73
C LYS A 109 -2.49 3.96 13.63
N ILE A 110 -2.34 2.71 13.17
CA ILE A 110 -2.64 1.51 13.96
C ILE A 110 -1.76 1.46 15.20
N VAL A 111 -0.46 1.69 15.06
CA VAL A 111 0.48 1.68 16.19
C VAL A 111 0.15 2.79 17.19
N ALA A 112 -0.19 3.99 16.74
CA ALA A 112 -0.63 5.08 17.60
C ALA A 112 -1.89 4.69 18.39
N LYS A 113 -2.90 4.12 17.72
CA LYS A 113 -4.13 3.66 18.36
C LYS A 113 -3.91 2.55 19.38
N LEU A 114 -3.00 1.62 19.10
CA LEU A 114 -2.64 0.56 20.04
C LEU A 114 -1.93 1.11 21.29
N LYS A 115 -1.04 2.09 21.11
CA LYS A 115 -0.37 2.79 22.22
C LYS A 115 -1.37 3.54 23.10
N GLU A 116 -2.34 4.25 22.51
CA GLU A 116 -3.44 4.87 23.26
C GLU A 116 -4.24 3.85 24.09
N ALA A 117 -4.46 2.66 23.54
CA ALA A 117 -5.17 1.58 24.23
C ALA A 117 -4.31 0.81 25.25
N GLY A 118 -3.03 1.19 25.44
CA GLY A 118 -2.10 0.50 26.34
C GLY A 118 -1.77 -0.94 25.93
N LYS A 119 -2.05 -1.33 24.68
CA LYS A 119 -1.78 -2.68 24.16
C LYS A 119 -0.48 -2.68 23.37
N GLU A 120 0.37 -3.66 23.61
CA GLU A 120 1.57 -3.82 22.81
C GLU A 120 1.23 -4.23 21.37
N PRO A 121 1.91 -3.66 20.37
CA PRO A 121 1.76 -4.10 18.98
C PRO A 121 2.32 -5.50 18.84
N LYS A 122 1.45 -6.52 18.90
CA LYS A 122 1.87 -7.92 18.77
C LYS A 122 2.57 -8.14 17.43
N VAL A 123 3.88 -8.37 17.50
CA VAL A 123 4.70 -8.92 16.42
C VAL A 123 4.85 -10.41 16.74
N VAL A 124 3.97 -11.22 16.15
CA VAL A 124 4.13 -12.69 16.15
C VAL A 124 5.30 -13.08 15.26
#